data_AF-A0A822GMR9-F1
#
_entry.id   AF-A0A822GMR9-F1
#
_cell.length_a   1.000
_cell.length_b   1.000
_cell.length_c   1.000
_cell.angle_alpha   90.00
_cell.angle_beta   90.00
_cell.angle_gamma   90.00
#
_symmetry.space_group_name_H-M   'P 1'
#
loop_
_entity.id
_entity.type
_entity.pdbx_description
1 polymer ?
#
loop_
_entity_poly.entity_id
_entity_poly.type
_entity_poly.pdbx_seq_one_letter_code
_entity_poly.pdbx_strand_id
1 'polypeptide(L)'
;MFSILIAGRLPQMNFQQVSETQFVIPISDVDHVNHLVVFMTGQIPFPENFGGGGNWPSTEGPSWIYLGKITNAKPSAIFKINKIK
;
A
#
# COMPACT_ATOMS: atom_id res chain seq x y z
N MET A 1 -1.28 -1.08 12.22
CA MET A 1 -1.39 0.31 11.73
C MET A 1 -2.08 0.34 10.37
N PHE A 2 -1.58 -0.39 9.36
CA PHE A 2 -2.24 -0.56 8.06
C PHE A 2 -2.11 -2.00 7.56
N SER A 3 -2.98 -2.39 6.62
CA SER A 3 -3.01 -3.67 5.93
C SER A 3 -3.26 -3.44 4.44
N ILE A 4 -2.84 -4.40 3.62
CA ILE A 4 -3.24 -4.46 2.22
C ILE A 4 -4.16 -5.64 1.96
N LEU A 5 -5.01 -5.50 0.95
CA LEU A 5 -5.78 -6.58 0.36
C LEU A 5 -5.61 -6.52 -1.15
N ILE A 6 -4.98 -7.54 -1.72
CA ILE A 6 -4.96 -7.75 -3.16
C ILE A 6 -6.25 -8.49 -3.52
N ALA A 7 -6.95 -8.03 -4.55
CA ALA A 7 -8.19 -8.67 -4.99
C ALA A 7 -7.97 -10.17 -5.27
N GLY A 8 -8.75 -11.03 -4.62
CA GLY A 8 -8.65 -12.49 -4.73
C GLY A 8 -7.62 -13.15 -3.81
N ARG A 9 -6.97 -12.41 -2.90
CA ARG A 9 -6.01 -12.94 -1.91
C ARG A 9 -6.46 -12.60 -0.48
N LEU A 10 -5.83 -13.23 0.51
CA LEU A 10 -6.05 -12.89 1.92
C LEU A 10 -5.43 -11.51 2.25
N PRO A 11 -5.99 -10.76 3.23
CA PRO A 11 -5.35 -9.56 3.75
C PRO A 11 -3.94 -9.84 4.26
N GLN A 12 -3.01 -8.94 3.98
CA GLN A 12 -1.60 -9.06 4.38
C GLN A 12 -1.20 -7.91 5.29
N MET A 13 -0.39 -8.23 6.30
CA MET A 13 0.08 -7.29 7.33
C MET A 13 1.57 -7.48 7.67
N ASN A 14 2.26 -8.38 6.95
CA ASN A 14 3.67 -8.72 7.12
C ASN A 14 4.59 -7.67 6.50
N PHE A 15 4.43 -6.41 6.89
CA PHE A 15 5.30 -5.33 6.46
C PHE A 15 6.67 -5.43 7.11
N GLN A 16 7.70 -5.23 6.31
CA GLN A 16 9.05 -4.94 6.76
C GLN A 16 9.24 -3.43 6.84
N GLN A 17 9.62 -2.94 8.01
CA GLN A 17 10.00 -1.54 8.18
C GLN A 17 11.42 -1.34 7.64
N VAL A 18 11.59 -0.42 6.70
CA VAL A 18 12.88 -0.14 6.04
C VAL A 18 13.48 1.21 6.46
N SER A 19 12.67 2.07 7.06
CA SER A 19 13.10 3.29 7.77
C SER A 19 12.08 3.64 8.85
N GLU A 20 12.30 4.71 9.61
CA GLU A 20 11.38 5.13 10.68
C GLU A 20 9.94 5.32 10.21
N THR A 21 9.73 5.74 8.95
CA THR A 21 8.41 6.06 8.40
C THR A 21 8.03 5.28 7.14
N GLN A 22 8.90 4.38 6.67
CA GLN A 22 8.68 3.64 5.43
C GLN A 22 8.62 2.14 5.67
N PHE A 23 7.66 1.52 4.98
CA PHE A 23 7.34 0.11 5.11
C PHE A 23 7.21 -0.50 3.72
N VAL A 24 7.71 -1.71 3.56
CA VAL A 24 7.65 -2.48 2.32
C VAL A 24 7.01 -3.82 2.64
N ILE A 25 6.21 -4.36 1.72
CA ILE A 25 5.62 -5.68 1.85
C ILE A 25 5.93 -6.50 0.60
N PRO A 26 6.48 -7.72 0.74
CA PRO A 26 6.70 -8.58 -0.42
C PRO A 26 5.36 -9.07 -0.95
N ILE A 27 5.16 -8.90 -2.26
CA ILE A 27 3.99 -9.39 -2.98
C ILE A 27 4.46 -10.45 -3.96
N SER A 28 4.00 -11.68 -3.78
CA SER A 28 4.20 -12.74 -4.77
C SER A 28 3.41 -12.45 -6.04
N ASP A 29 3.92 -12.87 -7.20
CA ASP A 29 3.17 -12.83 -8.45
C ASP A 29 2.57 -11.43 -8.75
N VAL A 30 3.45 -10.41 -8.73
CA VAL A 30 3.11 -8.99 -8.85
C VAL A 30 2.49 -8.66 -10.21
N ASP A 31 2.87 -9.41 -11.25
CA ASP A 31 2.41 -9.26 -12.63
C ASP A 31 0.94 -9.64 -12.83
N HIS A 32 0.30 -10.28 -11.86
CA HIS A 32 -1.13 -10.61 -11.91
C HIS A 32 -1.99 -9.76 -10.97
N VAL A 33 -1.39 -8.75 -10.31
CA VAL A 33 -2.15 -7.82 -9.47
C VAL A 33 -2.93 -6.82 -10.32
N ASN A 34 -4.25 -6.80 -10.12
CA ASN A 34 -5.18 -5.90 -10.82
C ASN A 34 -5.65 -4.74 -9.94
N HIS A 35 -6.02 -5.03 -8.69
CA HIS A 35 -6.46 -4.05 -7.72
C HIS A 35 -5.78 -4.30 -6.38
N LEU A 36 -5.32 -3.21 -5.76
CA LEU A 36 -4.73 -3.18 -4.45
C LEU A 36 -5.61 -2.29 -3.56
N VAL A 37 -6.07 -2.83 -2.44
CA VAL A 37 -6.71 -2.06 -1.37
C VAL A 37 -5.68 -1.84 -0.29
N VAL A 38 -5.57 -0.60 0.21
CA VAL A 38 -4.74 -0.25 1.37
C VAL A 38 -5.65 0.41 2.38
N PHE A 39 -5.59 -0.03 3.64
CA PHE A 39 -6.44 0.51 4.69
C PHE A 39 -5.78 0.46 6.07
N MET A 40 -6.20 1.36 6.95
CA MET A 40 -5.81 1.37 8.35
C MET A 40 -6.54 0.27 9.11
N THR A 41 -5.85 -0.43 10.01
CA THR A 41 -6.45 -1.53 10.81
C THR A 41 -7.27 -1.04 11.99
N GLY A 42 -7.24 0.26 12.29
CA GLY A 42 -7.90 0.86 13.46
C GLY A 42 -7.16 0.66 14.79
N GLN A 43 -6.06 -0.11 14.83
CA GLN A 43 -5.29 -0.36 16.06
C GLN A 43 -4.46 0.86 16.49
N ILE A 44 -3.86 1.57 15.53
CA ILE A 44 -2.99 2.72 15.76
C ILE A 44 -3.31 3.76 14.69
N PRO A 45 -3.74 4.99 15.06
CA PRO A 45 -3.94 6.07 14.11
C PRO A 45 -2.61 6.64 13.60
N PHE A 46 -2.64 7.41 12.52
CA PHE A 46 -1.50 8.25 12.17
C PHE A 46 -1.32 9.35 13.23
N PRO A 47 -0.08 9.80 13.49
CA PRO A 47 0.18 11.01 14.28
C PRO A 47 -0.57 12.23 13.70
N GLU A 48 -0.79 13.24 14.53
CA GLU A 48 -1.51 14.44 14.14
C GLU A 48 -0.85 15.13 12.93
N ASN A 49 -1.65 15.53 11.94
CA ASN A 49 -1.20 16.12 10.66
C ASN A 49 -0.38 15.21 9.73
N PHE A 50 -0.29 13.90 10.02
CA PHE A 50 0.35 12.92 9.13
C PHE A 50 -0.64 12.01 8.40
N GLY A 51 -0.13 11.35 7.35
CA GLY A 51 -0.83 10.32 6.59
C GLY A 51 0.16 9.38 5.91
N GLY A 52 -0.35 8.35 5.24
CA GLY A 52 0.44 7.36 4.53
C GLY A 52 0.33 7.51 3.02
N GLY A 53 1.47 7.56 2.32
CA GLY A 53 1.54 7.46 0.87
C GLY A 53 1.77 6.01 0.43
N GLY A 54 1.02 5.54 -0.55
CA GLY A 54 1.21 4.23 -1.17
C GLY A 54 1.93 4.35 -2.51
N ASN A 55 2.96 3.54 -2.72
CA ASN A 55 3.69 3.45 -3.97
C ASN A 55 3.67 2.01 -4.51
N TRP A 56 3.83 1.86 -5.82
CA TRP A 56 3.92 0.57 -6.52
C TRP A 56 5.20 0.51 -7.35
N PRO A 57 5.89 -0.64 -7.45
CA PRO A 57 7.07 -0.76 -8.29
C PRO A 57 6.75 -0.55 -9.77
N SER A 58 7.59 0.21 -10.47
CA SER A 58 7.53 0.35 -11.93
C SER A 58 8.04 -0.91 -12.63
N THR A 59 7.53 -1.16 -13.83
CA THR A 59 7.98 -2.21 -14.76
C THR A 59 9.19 -1.77 -15.60
N GLU A 60 9.42 -0.46 -15.74
CA GLU A 60 10.43 0.13 -16.63
C GLU A 60 11.81 0.34 -15.97
N GLY A 61 11.97 -0.01 -14.68
CA GLY A 61 13.22 0.16 -13.94
C GLY A 61 13.04 0.20 -12.42
N PRO A 62 14.11 0.48 -11.64
CA PRO A 62 14.07 0.56 -10.18
C PRO A 62 13.41 1.85 -9.69
N SER A 63 12.23 2.18 -10.21
CA SER A 63 11.45 3.36 -9.84
C SER A 63 10.13 2.94 -9.18
N TRP A 64 9.55 3.87 -8.42
CA TRP A 64 8.31 3.69 -7.70
C TRP A 64 7.28 4.69 -8.21
N ILE A 65 6.07 4.21 -8.48
CA ILE A 65 4.95 5.02 -8.95
C ILE A 65 4.03 5.31 -7.77
N TYR A 66 3.80 6.60 -7.50
CA TYR A 66 2.89 7.04 -6.46
C TYR A 66 1.43 6.72 -6.83
N LEU A 67 0.75 5.95 -5.99
CA LEU A 67 -0.65 5.56 -6.19
C LEU A 67 -1.63 6.53 -5.55
N GLY A 68 -1.27 7.07 -4.38
CA GLY A 68 -2.15 7.94 -3.60
C GLY A 68 -1.89 7.87 -2.11
N LYS A 69 -2.87 8.31 -1.31
CA LYS A 69 -2.74 8.42 0.15
C LYS A 69 -3.96 7.94 0.93
N ILE A 70 -3.68 7.51 2.15
CA ILE A 70 -4.64 7.29 3.24
C ILE A 70 -4.31 8.22 4.41
N THR A 71 -5.33 8.62 5.17
CA THR A 71 -5.21 9.51 6.34
C THR A 71 -6.20 9.07 7.42
N ASN A 72 -6.11 9.62 8.62
CA ASN A 72 -7.12 9.37 9.66
C ASN A 72 -8.56 9.70 9.20
N ALA A 73 -8.72 10.73 8.35
CA ALA A 73 -10.03 11.12 7.79
C ALA A 73 -10.46 10.27 6.58
N LYS A 74 -9.52 9.63 5.89
CA LYS A 74 -9.77 8.72 4.77
C LYS A 74 -8.91 7.46 4.95
N PRO A 75 -9.34 6.54 5.82
CA PRO A 75 -8.49 5.45 6.31
C PRO A 75 -8.28 4.32 5.31
N SER A 76 -8.94 4.35 4.15
CA SER A 76 -8.81 3.32 3.11
C SER A 76 -8.82 3.90 1.70
N ALA A 77 -8.15 3.23 0.78
CA ALA A 77 -8.14 3.54 -0.64
C ALA A 77 -8.03 2.26 -1.49
N ILE A 78 -8.59 2.29 -2.69
CA ILE A 78 -8.49 1.23 -3.68
C ILE A 78 -7.73 1.78 -4.88
N PHE A 79 -6.72 1.04 -5.34
CA PHE A 79 -5.85 1.41 -6.45
C PHE A 79 -5.97 0.37 -7.56
N LYS A 80 -6.14 0.84 -8.80
CA LYS A 80 -6.12 0.00 -9.99
C LYS A 80 -4.69 -0.06 -10.53
N ILE A 81 -4.09 -1.25 -10.48
CA ILE A 81 -2.66 -1.48 -10.77
C ILE A 81 -2.42 -1.87 -12.22
N ASN A 82 -3.33 -2.61 -12.85
CA ASN A 82 -3.11 -3.14 -14.20
C ASN A 82 -3.00 -2.08 -15.31
N LYS A 83 -3.26 -0.80 -15.01
CA LYS A 83 -3.07 0.34 -15.91
C LYS A 83 -1.78 1.14 -15.66
N ILE A 84 -1.02 0.77 -14.63
CA ILE A 84 0.17 1.47 -14.14
C ILE A 84 1.44 0.65 -14.42
N LYS A 85 1.28 -0.52 -15.05
CA LYS A 85 2.36 -1.35 -15.60
C LYS A 85 2.85 -0.83 -16.93
#